data_AF-A0A944AKB6-F1
#
_entry.id   AF-A0A944AKB6-F1
#
_cell.length_a   1.000
_cell.length_b   1.000
_cell.length_c   1.000
_cell.angle_alpha   90.00
_cell.angle_beta   90.00
_cell.angle_gamma   90.00
#
_symmetry.space_group_name_H-M   'P 1'
#
loop_
_entity.id
_entity.type
_entity.pdbx_description
1 polymer ?
#
loop_
_entity_poly.entity_id
_entity_poly.type
_entity_poly.pdbx_seq_one_letter_code
_entity_poly.pdbx_strand_id
1 'polypeptide(L)'
;MLVKLQNISTKELSDKKMVILIPFFLLELRKKLEKVRTKENIEELQNLIVNDIMDSIEKNEKAGNISIQDALELRNLTWKLYKDIYSGYQEVEAYMRKKYDQSIELISDKYDRGMDELLEELQKK
;
A
#
# COMPACT_ATOMS: atom_id res chain seq x y z
N MET A 1 9.76 12.84 19.33
CA MET A 1 9.05 13.77 18.42
C MET A 1 7.87 13.01 17.83
N LEU A 2 6.63 13.39 18.14
CA LEU A 2 5.43 12.76 17.59
C LEU A 2 5.19 13.30 16.18
N VAL A 3 5.47 12.50 15.16
CA VAL A 3 5.21 12.86 13.76
C VAL A 3 3.74 12.63 13.48
N LYS A 4 2.97 13.71 13.33
CA LYS A 4 1.61 13.62 12.79
C LYS A 4 1.72 13.55 11.27
N LEU A 5 1.31 12.42 10.69
CA LEU A 5 1.32 12.24 9.24
C LEU A 5 0.41 13.26 8.53
N GLN A 6 -0.64 13.73 9.21
CA GLN A 6 -1.78 14.54 8.70
C GLN A 6 -1.44 15.86 8.00
N ASN A 7 -0.18 16.28 7.95
CA ASN A 7 0.27 17.53 7.31
C ASN A 7 1.66 17.41 6.68
N ILE A 8 2.16 16.20 6.43
CA ILE A 8 3.48 15.99 5.84
C ILE A 8 3.27 15.43 4.45
N SER A 9 4.02 15.88 3.44
CA SER A 9 3.94 15.29 2.10
C SER A 9 4.84 14.06 1.96
N THR A 10 4.59 13.19 0.98
CA THR A 10 5.48 12.05 0.69
C THR A 10 6.88 12.50 0.26
N LYS A 11 6.99 13.71 -0.31
CA LYS A 11 8.27 14.39 -0.59
C LYS A 11 9.02 14.76 0.70
N GLU A 12 8.35 15.39 1.66
CA GLU A 12 8.98 15.74 2.94
C GLU A 12 9.41 14.50 3.74
N LEU A 13 8.66 13.39 3.63
CA LEU A 13 9.11 12.12 4.21
C LEU A 13 10.37 11.60 3.53
N SER A 14 10.44 11.66 2.20
CA SER A 14 11.65 11.30 1.45
C SER A 14 12.85 12.15 1.90
N ASP A 15 12.67 13.47 1.97
CA ASP A 15 13.71 14.41 2.41
C ASP A 15 14.18 14.13 3.85
N LYS A 16 13.26 13.68 4.72
CA LYS A 16 13.56 13.28 6.11
C LYS A 16 14.06 11.84 6.25
N LYS A 17 14.26 11.10 5.15
CA LYS A 17 14.62 9.67 5.13
C LYS A 17 13.63 8.77 5.88
N MET A 18 12.36 9.15 5.86
CA MET A 18 11.23 8.43 6.49
C MET A 18 10.36 7.72 5.46
N VAL A 19 10.97 7.15 4.42
CA VAL A 19 10.29 6.50 3.29
C VAL A 19 9.38 5.34 3.75
N ILE A 20 9.73 4.69 4.86
CA ILE A 20 8.92 3.63 5.49
C ILE A 20 7.52 4.09 5.93
N LEU A 21 7.33 5.40 6.14
CA LEU A 21 6.05 5.96 6.57
C LEU A 21 5.09 6.23 5.40
N ILE A 22 5.55 6.17 4.15
CA ILE A 22 4.75 6.50 2.96
C ILE A 22 3.48 5.63 2.84
N PRO A 23 3.52 4.30 3.04
CA PRO A 23 2.30 3.47 2.97
C PRO A 23 1.20 3.86 3.98
N PHE A 24 1.58 4.47 5.11
CA PHE A 24 0.65 4.82 6.19
C PHE A 24 -0.21 6.05 5.88
N PHE A 25 0.03 6.76 4.77
CA PHE A 25 -0.86 7.81 4.27
C PHE A 25 -2.27 7.28 4.00
N LEU A 26 -2.39 5.98 3.68
CA LEU A 26 -3.67 5.30 3.57
C LEU A 26 -4.56 5.47 4.83
N LEU A 27 -3.98 5.66 6.01
CA LEU A 27 -4.75 5.84 7.25
C LEU A 27 -5.43 7.20 7.34
N GLU A 28 -5.00 8.20 6.58
CA GLU A 28 -5.60 9.54 6.61
C GLU A 28 -6.95 9.58 5.93
N LEU A 29 -7.04 8.97 4.75
CA LEU A 29 -8.28 8.92 3.99
C LEU A 29 -9.36 8.09 4.68
N ARG A 30 -8.99 7.20 5.61
CA ARG A 30 -9.94 6.33 6.32
C ARG A 30 -10.99 7.19 7.01
N LYS A 31 -10.54 8.27 7.66
CA LYS A 31 -11.40 9.22 8.37
C LYS A 31 -12.31 10.02 7.46
N LYS A 32 -11.90 10.24 6.20
CA LYS A 32 -12.71 10.95 5.20
C LYS A 32 -13.76 10.01 4.58
N LEU A 33 -13.35 8.79 4.26
CA LEU A 33 -14.15 7.76 3.59
C LEU A 33 -15.19 7.08 4.49
N GLU A 34 -14.95 6.98 5.80
CA GLU A 34 -15.91 6.44 6.77
C GLU A 34 -17.26 7.22 6.79
N LYS A 35 -17.30 8.44 6.23
CA LYS A 35 -18.49 9.30 6.30
C LYS A 35 -19.41 9.21 5.09
N VAL A 36 -18.88 9.11 3.86
CA VAL A 36 -19.70 9.03 2.63
C VAL A 36 -18.92 8.31 1.51
N ARG A 37 -19.50 7.25 0.95
CA ARG A 37 -18.96 6.56 -0.25
C ARG A 37 -19.43 7.28 -1.51
N THR A 38 -18.75 8.37 -1.89
CA THR A 38 -18.98 9.08 -3.16
C THR A 38 -17.94 8.66 -4.21
N LYS A 39 -18.27 8.87 -5.49
CA LYS A 39 -17.33 8.66 -6.60
C LYS A 39 -16.07 9.51 -6.43
N GLU A 40 -16.23 10.75 -5.98
CA GLU A 40 -15.13 11.69 -5.72
C GLU A 40 -14.17 11.16 -4.65
N ASN A 41 -14.69 10.61 -3.54
CA ASN A 41 -13.84 10.05 -2.48
C ASN A 41 -13.12 8.77 -2.95
N ILE A 42 -13.74 7.97 -3.83
CA ILE A 42 -13.11 6.80 -4.44
C ILE A 42 -11.97 7.23 -5.38
N GLU A 43 -12.18 8.27 -6.18
CA GLU A 43 -11.15 8.84 -7.06
C GLU A 43 -10.00 9.46 -6.24
N GLU A 44 -10.29 10.13 -5.12
CA GLU A 44 -9.26 10.64 -4.17
C GLU A 44 -8.43 9.49 -3.59
N LEU A 45 -9.06 8.38 -3.21
CA LEU A 45 -8.36 7.18 -2.72
C LEU A 45 -7.45 6.56 -3.79
N GLN A 46 -7.94 6.43 -5.03
CA GLN A 46 -7.13 5.94 -6.15
C GLN A 46 -5.93 6.84 -6.42
N ASN A 47 -6.14 8.16 -6.40
CA ASN A 47 -5.07 9.14 -6.61
C ASN A 47 -4.01 9.09 -5.50
N LEU A 48 -4.40 8.99 -4.23
CA LEU A 48 -3.43 8.86 -3.13
C LEU A 48 -2.57 7.61 -3.29
N ILE A 49 -3.20 6.47 -3.59
CA ILE A 49 -2.47 5.21 -3.71
C ILE A 49 -1.48 5.28 -4.87
N VAL A 50 -1.93 5.72 -6.04
CA VAL A 50 -1.08 5.78 -7.24
C VAL A 50 -0.05 6.88 -7.12
N ASN A 51 -0.51 8.13 -7.09
CA ASN A 51 0.33 9.29 -7.41
C ASN A 51 1.15 9.74 -6.20
N ASP A 52 0.67 9.49 -4.99
CA ASP A 52 1.36 9.91 -3.77
C ASP A 52 2.19 8.77 -3.17
N ILE A 53 1.64 7.56 -3.07
CA ILE A 53 2.30 6.42 -2.43
C ILE A 53 3.18 5.65 -3.41
N MET A 54 2.60 5.03 -4.43
CA MET A 54 3.32 4.13 -5.35
C MET A 54 4.39 4.88 -6.15
N ASP A 55 4.04 6.04 -6.71
CA ASP A 55 4.98 6.90 -7.42
C ASP A 55 6.12 7.40 -6.53
N SER A 56 5.85 7.68 -5.24
CA SER A 56 6.89 8.11 -4.31
C SER A 56 7.85 6.97 -3.97
N ILE A 57 7.33 5.75 -3.79
CA ILE A 57 8.18 4.56 -3.61
C ILE A 57 9.08 4.37 -4.84
N GLU A 58 8.52 4.46 -6.05
CA GLU A 58 9.30 4.31 -7.29
C GLU A 58 10.35 5.42 -7.47
N LYS A 59 10.01 6.67 -7.12
CA LYS A 59 10.98 7.79 -7.14
C LYS A 59 12.13 7.57 -6.15
N ASN A 60 11.82 7.08 -4.94
CA ASN A 60 12.84 6.79 -3.94
C ASN A 60 13.73 5.61 -4.34
N GLU A 61 13.17 4.59 -4.99
CA GLU A 61 13.94 3.48 -5.57
C GLU A 61 14.89 3.98 -6.67
N LYS A 62 14.38 4.74 -7.65
CA LYS A 62 15.19 5.29 -8.75
C LYS A 62 16.26 6.27 -8.28
N ALA A 63 16.00 7.00 -7.20
CA ALA A 63 16.97 7.90 -6.57
C ALA A 63 18.04 7.17 -5.75
N GLY A 64 17.90 5.85 -5.53
CA GLY A 64 18.80 5.07 -4.67
C GLY A 64 18.63 5.36 -3.17
N ASN A 65 17.52 5.98 -2.77
CA ASN A 65 17.22 6.24 -1.36
C ASN A 65 16.81 4.96 -0.62
N ILE A 66 16.27 3.99 -1.35
CA ILE A 66 15.87 2.66 -0.88
C ILE A 66 16.31 1.60 -1.88
N SER A 67 16.48 0.35 -1.44
CA SER A 67 16.78 -0.77 -2.33
C SER A 67 15.53 -1.21 -3.11
N ILE A 68 15.73 -2.02 -4.17
CA ILE A 68 14.65 -2.66 -4.91
C ILE A 68 13.80 -3.54 -3.96
N GLN A 69 14.45 -4.23 -3.01
CA GLN A 69 13.78 -5.07 -2.03
C GLN A 69 12.90 -4.24 -1.09
N ASP A 70 13.42 -3.12 -0.57
CA ASP A 70 12.65 -2.20 0.26
C ASP A 70 11.44 -1.64 -0.51
N ALA A 71 11.63 -1.29 -1.79
CA ALA A 71 10.54 -0.80 -2.63
C ALA A 71 9.45 -1.86 -2.83
N LEU A 72 9.82 -3.13 -3.05
CA LEU A 72 8.89 -4.25 -3.11
C LEU A 72 8.13 -4.43 -1.80
N GLU A 73 8.82 -4.39 -0.65
CA GLU A 73 8.18 -4.51 0.66
C GLU A 73 7.19 -3.37 0.94
N LEU A 74 7.54 -2.14 0.57
CA LEU A 74 6.66 -0.98 0.74
C LEU A 74 5.42 -1.05 -0.16
N ARG A 75 5.55 -1.55 -1.38
CA ARG A 75 4.40 -1.82 -2.27
C ARG A 75 3.49 -2.89 -1.68
N ASN A 76 4.07 -3.98 -1.17
CA ASN A 76 3.30 -5.05 -0.52
C ASN A 76 2.58 -4.56 0.73
N LEU A 77 3.25 -3.75 1.56
CA LEU A 77 2.66 -3.14 2.74
C LEU A 77 1.50 -2.20 2.36
N THR A 78 1.67 -1.40 1.29
CA THR A 78 0.59 -0.55 0.76
C THR A 78 -0.63 -1.38 0.36
N TRP A 79 -0.41 -2.50 -0.32
CA TRP A 79 -1.49 -3.40 -0.73
C TRP A 79 -2.22 -4.03 0.46
N LYS A 80 -1.46 -4.50 1.46
CA LYS A 80 -2.02 -5.10 2.68
C LYS A 80 -2.83 -4.08 3.47
N LEU A 81 -2.29 -2.88 3.68
CA LEU A 81 -3.02 -1.78 4.33
C LEU A 81 -4.28 -1.42 3.57
N TYR A 82 -4.22 -1.37 2.23
CA TYR A 82 -5.42 -1.15 1.42
C TYR A 82 -6.48 -2.23 1.65
N LYS A 83 -6.10 -3.52 1.56
CA LYS A 83 -7.03 -4.64 1.76
C LYS A 83 -7.66 -4.62 3.16
N ASP A 84 -6.86 -4.36 4.18
CA ASP A 84 -7.32 -4.38 5.57
C ASP A 84 -8.22 -3.18 5.91
N ILE A 85 -7.92 -2.00 5.36
CA ILE A 85 -8.65 -0.75 5.69
C ILE A 85 -9.85 -0.52 4.75
N TYR A 86 -9.76 -0.97 3.49
CA TYR A 86 -10.68 -0.61 2.42
C TYR A 86 -11.22 -1.82 1.62
N SER A 87 -11.24 -3.02 2.20
CA SER A 87 -11.83 -4.23 1.58
C SER A 87 -13.26 -4.06 1.03
N GLY A 88 -14.02 -3.06 1.50
CA GLY A 88 -15.36 -2.74 0.99
C GLY A 88 -15.41 -1.95 -0.34
N TYR A 89 -14.27 -1.50 -0.87
CA TYR A 89 -14.15 -0.61 -2.04
C TYR A 89 -13.71 -1.38 -3.30
N GLN A 90 -14.57 -2.27 -3.80
CA GLN A 90 -14.29 -3.13 -4.95
C GLN A 90 -13.82 -2.38 -6.21
N GLU A 91 -14.29 -1.14 -6.42
CA GLU A 91 -13.91 -0.29 -7.55
C GLU A 91 -12.43 0.10 -7.51
N VAL A 92 -11.88 0.30 -6.31
CA VAL A 92 -10.46 0.59 -6.10
C VAL A 92 -9.65 -0.69 -6.25
N GLU A 93 -10.15 -1.83 -5.77
CA GLU A 93 -9.46 -3.11 -5.89
C GLU A 93 -9.29 -3.51 -7.36
N ALA A 94 -10.36 -3.41 -8.16
CA ALA A 94 -10.31 -3.71 -9.59
C ALA A 94 -9.35 -2.78 -10.33
N TYR A 95 -9.33 -1.49 -9.99
CA TYR A 95 -8.41 -0.52 -10.56
C TYR A 95 -6.95 -0.85 -10.22
N MET A 96 -6.68 -1.16 -8.95
CA MET A 96 -5.34 -1.49 -8.48
C MET A 96 -4.83 -2.80 -9.05
N ARG A 97 -5.67 -3.84 -9.11
CA ARG A 97 -5.35 -5.08 -9.81
C ARG A 97 -5.00 -4.79 -11.26
N LYS A 98 -5.89 -4.12 -12.01
CA LYS A 98 -5.60 -3.77 -13.41
C LYS A 98 -4.26 -3.03 -13.60
N LYS A 99 -3.89 -2.15 -12.66
CA LYS A 99 -2.71 -1.30 -12.78
C LYS A 99 -1.40 -1.96 -12.32
N TYR A 100 -1.46 -2.86 -11.34
CA TYR A 100 -0.26 -3.40 -10.68
C TYR A 100 -0.16 -4.95 -10.70
N ASP A 101 -1.25 -5.68 -10.99
CA ASP A 101 -1.35 -7.16 -11.03
C ASP A 101 -0.55 -7.79 -12.18
N GLN A 102 -0.08 -7.00 -13.16
CA GLN A 102 0.83 -7.50 -14.20
C GLN A 102 2.31 -7.54 -13.78
N SER A 103 2.66 -7.09 -12.57
CA SER A 103 4.07 -6.91 -12.18
C SER A 103 4.49 -7.49 -10.84
N ILE A 104 3.57 -7.96 -10.00
CA ILE A 104 3.92 -8.36 -8.64
C ILE A 104 3.13 -9.63 -8.26
N GLU A 105 3.71 -10.81 -8.43
CA GLU A 105 3.46 -11.85 -7.42
C GLU A 105 3.95 -11.25 -6.10
N LEU A 106 3.05 -10.86 -5.20
CA LEU A 106 3.51 -10.28 -3.94
C LEU A 106 4.30 -11.36 -3.20
N ILE A 107 5.41 -10.95 -2.58
CA ILE A 107 6.16 -11.84 -1.68
C ILE A 107 5.22 -12.38 -0.59
N SER A 108 4.23 -11.59 -0.16
CA SER A 108 3.15 -12.06 0.73
C SER A 108 2.31 -13.17 0.12
N ASP A 109 1.99 -13.14 -1.18
CA ASP A 109 1.20 -14.19 -1.84
C ASP A 109 1.98 -15.51 -1.91
N LYS A 110 3.31 -15.47 -1.85
CA LYS A 110 4.16 -16.68 -1.71
C LYS A 110 4.15 -17.19 -0.28
N TYR A 111 4.22 -16.30 0.72
CA TYR A 111 4.15 -16.68 2.12
C TYR A 111 2.76 -17.19 2.53
N ASP A 112 1.69 -16.57 2.05
CA ASP A 112 0.30 -16.96 2.31
C ASP A 112 0.03 -18.36 1.71
N ARG A 113 0.42 -18.59 0.45
CA ARG A 113 0.37 -19.93 -0.16
C ARG A 113 1.18 -20.97 0.62
N GLY A 114 2.42 -20.63 1.00
CA GLY A 114 3.27 -21.54 1.77
C GLY A 114 2.70 -21.86 3.15
N MET A 115 2.03 -20.90 3.79
CA MET A 115 1.34 -21.13 5.08
C MET A 115 0.09 -21.98 4.92
N ASP A 116 -0.70 -21.76 3.88
CA ASP A 116 -1.89 -22.56 3.58
C ASP A 116 -1.50 -24.02 3.30
N GLU A 117 -0.45 -24.25 2.51
CA GLU A 117 0.12 -25.58 2.25
C GLU A 117 0.60 -26.26 3.55
N LEU A 118 1.30 -25.51 4.42
CA LEU A 118 1.78 -26.05 5.70
C LEU A 118 0.64 -26.40 6.66
N LEU A 119 -0.42 -25.57 6.69
CA LEU A 119 -1.62 -25.82 7.49
C LEU A 119 -2.37 -27.07 6.99
N GLU A 120 -2.47 -27.26 5.67
CA GLU A 120 -3.03 -28.48 5.09
C GLU A 120 -2.22 -29.73 5.46
N GLU A 121 -0.88 -29.65 5.43
CA GLU A 121 -0.02 -30.77 5.83
C GLU A 121 -0.17 -31.12 7.32
N LEU A 122 -0.34 -30.12 8.18
CA LEU A 122 -0.57 -30.32 9.62
C LEU A 122 -1.95 -30.92 9.92
N GLN A 123 -2.96 -30.65 9.10
CA GLN A 123 -4.30 -31.23 9.22
C GLN A 123 -4.40 -32.66 8.68
N LYS A 124 -3.44 -33.09 7.86
CA LYS A 124 -3.35 -34.46 7.30
C LYS A 124 -2.60 -35.45 8.22
N LYS A 125 -2.09 -35.00 9.36
CA LYS A 125 -1.52 -35.82 10.44
C LYS A 125 -2.50 -36.01 11.59
#